data_AF-A0A4X2K0I4-F1
#
_entry.id   AF-A0A4X2K0I4-F1
#
_cell.length_a   1.000
_cell.length_b   1.000
_cell.length_c   1.000
_cell.angle_alpha   90.00
_cell.angle_beta   90.00
_cell.angle_gamma   90.00
#
_symmetry.space_group_name_H-M   'P 1'
#
loop_
_entity.id
_entity.type
_entity.pdbx_description
1 polymer ?
#
loop_
_entity_poly.entity_id
_entity_poly.type
_entity_poly.pdbx_seq_one_letter_code
_entity_poly.pdbx_strand_id
1 'polypeptide(L)'
;MGTGLQCNHGIFISKFLQPNREFLGQVSRAVDIICSFMKENCFRNSSTKVLKVVKGGSSAKGTALRGRSDADLVVFLSCFCGFADQGTNRAEIIAEIRAQLEACRREKQFDVKFEISKWENPRVLSFTLTSKTLDHSVDFDVLPAFNALGQLSSGTKPDTQVYIDLINSYNNGGEFSSCFTELQRDFVISRPTKLKSLIRLVKHWYKQVKPSRQPLHSSGVGNCGPTKMSVLPKATHVTNNRIRIHTLALGLQILCSFQPASLPTIQTNSWTS
;
A
#
# COMPACT_ATOMS: atom_id res chain seq x y z
N MET A 1 -27.48 -29.98 -27.97
CA MET A 1 -26.16 -29.31 -28.07
C MET A 1 -26.20 -28.04 -27.24
N GLY A 2 -25.75 -28.09 -25.99
CA GLY A 2 -25.68 -26.90 -25.14
C GLY A 2 -24.41 -26.13 -25.45
N THR A 3 -24.53 -24.96 -26.05
CA THR A 3 -23.42 -23.99 -26.16
C THR A 3 -23.16 -23.42 -24.77
N GLY A 4 -22.40 -24.17 -23.97
CA GLY A 4 -21.85 -23.65 -22.73
C GLY A 4 -20.96 -22.46 -23.06
N LEU A 5 -21.46 -21.25 -22.81
CA LEU A 5 -20.64 -20.07 -22.62
C LEU A 5 -19.76 -20.33 -21.38
N GLN A 6 -18.70 -21.11 -21.55
CA GLN A 6 -17.59 -21.12 -20.62
C GLN A 6 -16.99 -19.72 -20.73
N CYS A 7 -17.39 -18.83 -19.83
CA CYS A 7 -16.78 -17.54 -19.63
C CYS A 7 -15.27 -17.76 -19.56
N ASN A 8 -14.57 -17.32 -20.59
CA ASN A 8 -13.17 -17.64 -20.83
C ASN A 8 -12.32 -16.74 -19.94
N HIS A 9 -12.45 -16.89 -18.62
CA HIS A 9 -11.88 -16.02 -17.60
C HIS A 9 -10.36 -15.87 -17.77
N GLY A 10 -9.66 -16.90 -18.26
CA GLY A 10 -8.23 -16.83 -18.59
C GLY A 10 -7.93 -15.85 -19.73
N ILE A 11 -8.76 -15.81 -20.78
CA ILE A 11 -8.63 -14.86 -21.89
C ILE A 11 -8.94 -13.44 -21.40
N PHE A 12 -9.99 -13.28 -20.58
CA PHE A 12 -10.32 -11.97 -20.03
C PHE A 12 -9.17 -11.40 -19.18
N ILE A 13 -8.61 -12.21 -18.29
CA ILE A 13 -7.51 -11.78 -17.41
C ILE A 13 -6.27 -11.43 -18.23
N SER A 14 -5.84 -12.30 -19.14
CA SER A 14 -4.62 -12.08 -19.93
C SER A 14 -4.74 -10.88 -20.87
N LYS A 15 -5.89 -10.69 -21.52
CA LYS A 15 -6.09 -9.58 -22.47
C LYS A 15 -6.38 -8.24 -21.79
N PHE A 16 -7.19 -8.22 -20.74
CA PHE A 16 -7.73 -6.96 -20.20
C PHE A 16 -7.20 -6.59 -18.82
N LEU A 17 -6.80 -7.57 -17.99
CA LEU A 17 -6.39 -7.28 -16.61
C LEU A 17 -4.88 -7.32 -16.39
N GLN A 18 -4.13 -8.13 -17.13
CA GLN A 18 -2.69 -8.27 -16.94
C GLN A 18 -1.92 -7.10 -17.58
N PRO A 19 -1.02 -6.42 -16.85
CA PRO A 19 -0.13 -5.42 -17.44
C PRO A 19 0.80 -6.05 -18.48
N ASN A 20 1.12 -5.30 -19.53
CA ASN A 20 2.10 -5.72 -20.54
C ASN A 20 3.53 -5.37 -20.09
N ARG A 21 4.53 -5.93 -20.79
CA ARG A 21 5.95 -5.79 -20.44
C ARG A 21 6.45 -4.34 -20.56
N GLU A 22 6.05 -3.64 -21.60
CA GLU A 22 6.45 -2.24 -21.85
C GLU A 22 5.99 -1.33 -20.71
N PHE A 23 4.72 -1.44 -20.33
CA PHE A 23 4.14 -0.71 -19.21
C PHE A 23 4.85 -1.00 -17.89
N LEU A 24 5.14 -2.27 -17.61
CA LEU A 24 5.90 -2.64 -16.40
C LEU A 24 7.32 -2.06 -16.43
N GLY A 25 7.95 -1.97 -17.59
CA GLY A 25 9.24 -1.32 -17.79
C GLY A 25 9.19 0.18 -17.48
N GLN A 26 8.16 0.89 -17.96
CA GLN A 26 7.92 2.31 -17.65
C GLN A 26 7.76 2.53 -16.14
N VAL A 27 6.90 1.74 -15.48
CA VAL A 27 6.70 1.82 -14.03
C VAL A 27 7.98 1.50 -13.26
N SER A 28 8.80 0.55 -13.74
CA SER A 28 10.09 0.24 -13.12
C SER A 28 11.03 1.44 -13.15
N ARG A 29 11.21 2.08 -14.31
CA ARG A 29 12.07 3.26 -14.43
C ARG A 29 11.60 4.43 -13.56
N ALA A 30 10.29 4.66 -13.51
CA ALA A 30 9.71 5.65 -12.61
C ALA A 30 10.05 5.34 -11.13
N VAL A 31 9.91 4.07 -10.73
CA VAL A 31 10.27 3.61 -9.38
C VAL A 31 11.75 3.81 -9.11
N ASP A 32 12.62 3.54 -10.08
CA ASP A 32 14.07 3.70 -9.93
C ASP A 32 14.45 5.19 -9.73
N ILE A 33 13.85 6.10 -10.51
CA ILE A 33 14.03 7.55 -10.35
C ILE A 33 13.71 7.98 -8.91
N ILE A 34 12.54 7.59 -8.38
CA ILE A 34 12.14 7.98 -7.03
C ILE A 34 12.98 7.27 -5.97
N CYS A 35 13.34 5.99 -6.16
CA CYS A 35 14.20 5.27 -5.22
C CYS A 35 15.59 5.92 -5.09
N SER A 36 16.22 6.29 -6.21
CA SER A 36 17.50 7.01 -6.21
C SER A 36 17.36 8.38 -5.57
N PHE A 37 16.30 9.12 -5.88
CA PHE A 37 16.01 10.39 -5.22
C PHE A 37 15.94 10.25 -3.69
N MET A 38 15.16 9.28 -3.19
CA MET A 38 15.01 9.03 -1.75
C MET A 38 16.35 8.74 -1.08
N LYS A 39 17.15 7.86 -1.67
CA LYS A 39 18.43 7.41 -1.09
C LYS A 39 19.52 8.47 -1.13
N GLU A 40 19.61 9.25 -2.21
CA GLU A 40 20.78 10.08 -2.49
C GLU A 40 20.55 11.58 -2.23
N ASN A 41 19.30 12.05 -2.28
CA ASN A 41 18.99 13.48 -2.31
C ASN A 41 18.01 13.89 -1.20
N CYS A 42 16.95 13.11 -0.96
CA CYS A 42 15.82 13.51 -0.12
C CYS A 42 16.20 13.92 1.31
N PHE A 43 17.19 13.28 1.93
CA PHE A 43 17.61 13.58 3.30
C PHE A 43 19.11 13.93 3.39
N ARG A 44 19.71 14.42 2.30
CA ARG A 44 21.15 14.70 2.23
C ARG A 44 21.61 15.69 3.31
N ASN A 45 20.79 16.70 3.59
CA ASN A 45 21.08 17.77 4.54
C ASN A 45 20.38 17.54 5.90
N SER A 46 19.93 16.32 6.19
CA SER A 46 19.24 15.94 7.42
C SER A 46 20.04 14.87 8.20
N SER A 47 19.81 14.81 9.51
CA SER A 47 20.27 13.71 10.37
C SER A 47 19.58 12.39 10.03
N THR A 48 18.35 12.44 9.49
CA THR A 48 17.59 11.27 9.04
C THR A 48 18.27 10.58 7.86
N LYS A 49 18.34 9.24 7.91
CA LYS A 49 18.85 8.40 6.82
C LYS A 49 17.78 7.45 6.32
N VAL A 50 17.80 7.18 5.01
CA VAL A 50 16.97 6.13 4.40
C VAL A 50 17.65 4.79 4.62
N LEU A 51 17.07 3.97 5.49
CA LEU A 51 17.57 2.63 5.80
C LEU A 51 17.32 1.66 4.65
N LYS A 52 16.10 1.68 4.11
CA LYS A 52 15.70 0.89 2.93
C LYS A 52 14.47 1.48 2.27
N VAL A 53 14.31 1.21 0.97
CA VAL A 53 13.10 1.52 0.21
C VAL A 53 12.53 0.22 -0.33
N VAL A 54 11.29 -0.07 0.01
CA VAL A 54 10.61 -1.30 -0.38
C VAL A 54 9.44 -0.98 -1.30
N LYS A 55 9.40 -1.62 -2.46
CA LYS A 55 8.21 -1.60 -3.31
C LYS A 55 7.11 -2.42 -2.65
N GLY A 56 6.02 -1.76 -2.32
CA GLY A 56 4.80 -2.36 -1.80
C GLY A 56 3.77 -2.61 -2.88
N GLY A 57 2.51 -2.71 -2.44
CA GLY A 57 1.40 -2.62 -3.35
C GLY A 57 1.25 -3.78 -4.33
N SER A 58 0.39 -3.55 -5.32
CA SER A 58 0.04 -4.61 -6.28
C SER A 58 1.13 -4.92 -7.30
N SER A 59 1.93 -3.91 -7.65
CA SER A 59 3.05 -4.03 -8.56
C SER A 59 4.16 -4.91 -7.96
N ALA A 60 4.49 -4.78 -6.66
CA ALA A 60 5.44 -5.70 -6.02
C ALA A 60 4.87 -7.09 -5.81
N LYS A 61 3.58 -7.20 -5.47
CA LYS A 61 2.90 -8.48 -5.22
C LYS A 61 2.65 -9.31 -6.49
N GLY A 62 2.90 -8.75 -7.68
CA GLY A 62 2.60 -9.40 -8.96
C GLY A 62 1.09 -9.53 -9.24
N THR A 63 0.29 -8.57 -8.76
CA THR A 63 -1.19 -8.53 -8.89
C THR A 63 -1.70 -7.19 -9.43
N ALA A 64 -0.82 -6.39 -10.03
CA ALA A 64 -1.20 -5.15 -10.72
C ALA A 64 -2.21 -5.40 -11.85
N LEU A 65 -3.05 -4.38 -12.09
CA LEU A 65 -4.05 -4.36 -13.16
C LEU A 65 -3.54 -3.50 -14.33
N ARG A 66 -3.89 -3.88 -15.56
CA ARG A 66 -3.53 -3.14 -16.78
C ARG A 66 -4.06 -1.70 -16.74
N GLY A 67 -3.27 -0.77 -17.27
CA GLY A 67 -3.64 0.65 -17.37
C GLY A 67 -3.74 1.38 -16.02
N ARG A 68 -3.20 0.79 -14.95
CA ARG A 68 -3.11 1.42 -13.63
C ARG A 68 -1.64 1.55 -13.28
N SER A 69 -1.13 2.77 -13.39
CA SER A 69 0.26 3.10 -13.12
C SER A 69 0.38 3.48 -11.66
N ASP A 70 0.31 2.51 -10.75
CA ASP A 70 0.40 2.79 -9.33
C ASP A 70 1.60 2.09 -8.67
N ALA A 71 2.43 2.88 -7.99
CA ALA A 71 3.61 2.43 -7.28
C ALA A 71 3.53 2.84 -5.80
N ASP A 72 3.46 1.85 -4.93
CA ASP A 72 3.56 2.04 -3.48
C ASP A 72 5.03 1.89 -3.07
N LEU A 73 5.63 2.93 -2.50
CA LEU A 73 6.98 2.90 -1.95
C LEU A 73 6.93 3.09 -0.44
N VAL A 74 7.50 2.16 0.30
CA VAL A 74 7.66 2.26 1.74
C VAL A 74 9.10 2.64 2.02
N VAL A 75 9.30 3.79 2.65
CA VAL A 75 10.61 4.37 2.94
C VAL A 75 10.87 4.21 4.43
N PHE A 76 11.80 3.33 4.76
CA PHE A 76 12.19 3.07 6.14
C PHE A 76 13.27 4.06 6.56
N LEU A 77 13.03 4.77 7.66
CA LEU A 77 13.85 5.92 8.09
C LEU A 77 14.47 5.70 9.45
N SER A 78 15.70 6.19 9.64
CA SER A 78 16.45 6.06 10.89
C SER A 78 15.92 6.92 12.03
N CYS A 79 15.10 7.93 11.75
CA CYS A 79 14.54 8.84 12.75
C CYS A 79 13.37 8.24 13.53
N PHE A 80 12.81 7.11 13.08
CA PHE A 80 11.76 6.42 13.82
C PHE A 80 12.39 5.34 14.70
N CYS A 81 12.30 5.49 16.03
CA CYS A 81 12.82 4.52 16.99
C CYS A 81 11.74 3.52 17.44
N GLY A 82 10.46 3.80 17.15
CA GLY A 82 9.35 2.90 17.40
C GLY A 82 8.09 3.28 16.62
N PHE A 83 7.04 2.49 16.81
CA PHE A 83 5.74 2.72 16.19
C PHE A 83 5.12 4.07 16.60
N ALA A 84 5.18 4.41 17.89
CA ALA A 84 4.67 5.68 18.42
C ALA A 84 5.36 6.89 17.76
N ASP A 85 6.69 6.84 17.63
CA ASP A 85 7.47 7.90 16.97
C ASP A 85 7.07 8.09 15.51
N GLN A 86 6.83 7.00 14.77
CA GLN A 86 6.28 7.10 13.42
C GLN A 86 4.89 7.75 13.44
N GLY A 87 4.03 7.36 14.38
CA GLY A 87 2.69 7.92 14.52
C GLY A 87 2.71 9.45 14.72
N THR A 88 3.61 9.93 15.57
CA THR A 88 3.76 11.35 15.92
C THR A 88 4.46 12.14 14.82
N ASN A 89 5.58 11.63 14.27
CA ASN A 89 6.51 12.44 13.47
C ASN A 89 6.35 12.28 11.95
N ARG A 90 5.51 11.35 11.47
CA ARG A 90 5.38 11.10 10.01
C ARG A 90 4.89 12.30 9.21
N ALA A 91 4.11 13.21 9.80
CA ALA A 91 3.58 14.37 9.09
C ALA A 91 4.72 15.31 8.67
N GLU A 92 5.68 15.55 9.56
CA GLU A 92 6.88 16.34 9.30
C GLU A 92 7.75 15.68 8.22
N ILE A 93 7.97 14.37 8.34
CA ILE A 93 8.70 13.60 7.34
C ILE A 93 8.03 13.66 5.96
N ILE A 94 6.70 13.58 5.88
CA ILE A 94 5.96 13.72 4.62
C ILE A 94 6.13 15.12 4.04
N ALA A 95 6.09 16.16 4.88
CA ALA A 95 6.32 17.54 4.45
C ALA A 95 7.73 17.73 3.90
N GLU A 96 8.75 17.16 4.56
CA GLU A 96 10.14 17.19 4.09
C GLU A 96 10.29 16.48 2.74
N ILE A 97 9.78 15.26 2.60
CA ILE A 97 9.83 14.51 1.32
C ILE A 97 9.18 15.34 0.21
N ARG A 98 8.04 15.97 0.49
CA ARG A 98 7.35 16.84 -0.48
C ARG A 98 8.22 18.04 -0.88
N ALA A 99 8.76 18.78 0.09
CA ALA A 99 9.60 19.94 -0.16
C ALA A 99 10.83 19.57 -1.01
N GLN A 100 11.45 18.43 -0.72
CA GLN A 100 12.62 17.94 -1.44
C GLN A 100 12.28 17.47 -2.87
N LEU A 101 11.11 16.84 -3.07
CA LEU A 101 10.62 16.53 -4.42
C LEU A 101 10.31 17.80 -5.22
N GLU A 102 9.73 18.83 -4.60
CA GLU A 102 9.46 20.13 -5.22
C GLU A 102 10.76 20.89 -5.57
N ALA A 103 11.79 20.79 -4.73
CA ALA A 103 13.12 21.32 -5.02
C ALA A 103 13.79 20.57 -6.17
N CYS A 104 13.79 19.25 -6.13
CA CYS A 104 14.38 18.42 -7.18
C CYS A 104 13.69 18.58 -8.54
N ARG A 105 12.37 18.86 -8.55
CA ARG A 105 11.63 19.21 -9.77
C ARG A 105 12.24 20.43 -10.48
N ARG A 106 12.73 21.42 -9.73
CA ARG A 106 13.33 22.63 -10.31
C ARG A 106 14.69 22.35 -10.96
N GLU A 107 15.34 21.25 -10.59
CA GLU A 107 16.72 20.92 -10.99
C GLU A 107 16.80 19.79 -12.04
N LYS A 108 15.77 18.94 -12.20
CA LYS A 108 15.84 17.69 -13.00
C LYS A 108 14.75 17.58 -14.08
N GLN A 109 14.84 16.52 -14.89
CA GLN A 109 13.96 16.21 -16.04
C GLN A 109 12.66 15.47 -15.69
N PHE A 110 12.16 15.60 -14.46
CA PHE A 110 10.87 15.01 -14.07
C PHE A 110 10.00 16.06 -13.37
N ASP A 111 8.70 15.94 -13.56
CA ASP A 111 7.68 16.77 -12.93
C ASP A 111 6.82 15.92 -12.00
N VAL A 112 6.34 16.55 -10.92
CA VAL A 112 5.53 15.92 -9.88
C VAL A 112 4.31 16.77 -9.60
N LYS A 113 3.14 16.13 -9.62
CA LYS A 113 1.87 16.74 -9.24
C LYS A 113 1.35 16.06 -7.97
N PHE A 114 1.37 16.79 -6.86
CA PHE A 114 0.91 16.27 -5.57
C PHE A 114 -0.61 16.23 -5.47
N GLU A 115 -1.11 15.23 -4.76
CA GLU A 115 -2.48 15.22 -4.27
C GLU A 115 -2.53 15.89 -2.89
N ILE A 116 -3.56 16.70 -2.67
CA ILE A 116 -3.76 17.40 -1.41
C ILE A 116 -4.32 16.40 -0.39
N SER A 117 -3.56 16.16 0.70
CA SER A 117 -4.07 15.41 1.85
C SER A 117 -5.22 16.18 2.49
N LYS A 118 -6.28 15.46 2.88
CA LYS A 118 -7.39 16.00 3.67
C LYS A 118 -7.18 15.89 5.18
N TRP A 119 -6.07 15.25 5.59
CA TRP A 119 -5.78 14.91 6.98
C TRP A 119 -4.52 15.64 7.44
N GLU A 120 -4.55 16.12 8.68
CA GLU A 120 -3.43 16.82 9.32
C GLU A 120 -2.22 15.90 9.54
N ASN A 121 -2.45 14.62 9.85
CA ASN A 121 -1.40 13.61 10.01
C ASN A 121 -1.51 12.50 8.95
N PRO A 122 -1.14 12.79 7.68
CA PRO A 122 -1.23 11.81 6.60
C PRO A 122 -0.31 10.62 6.83
N ARG A 123 -0.73 9.45 6.35
CA ARG A 123 0.10 8.21 6.31
C ARG A 123 0.90 8.06 5.02
N VAL A 124 0.53 8.84 4.02
CA VAL A 124 0.99 8.66 2.64
C VAL A 124 1.13 10.02 1.99
N LEU A 125 2.20 10.18 1.23
CA LEU A 125 2.38 11.25 0.26
C LEU A 125 2.02 10.70 -1.13
N SER A 126 0.95 11.23 -1.72
CA SER A 126 0.47 10.81 -3.03
C SER A 126 0.83 11.86 -4.09
N PHE A 127 1.40 11.42 -5.21
CA PHE A 127 1.73 12.31 -6.34
C PHE A 127 1.77 11.55 -7.66
N THR A 128 1.60 12.27 -8.77
CA THR A 128 1.80 11.75 -10.12
C THR A 128 3.15 12.22 -10.66
N LEU A 129 3.98 11.28 -11.12
CA LEU A 129 5.27 11.54 -11.76
C LEU A 129 5.12 11.54 -13.28
N THR A 130 5.71 12.53 -13.94
CA THR A 130 5.93 12.59 -15.39
C THR A 130 7.41 12.88 -15.67
N SER A 131 7.96 12.36 -16.76
CA SER A 131 9.35 12.63 -17.14
C SER A 131 9.52 12.46 -18.64
N LYS A 132 10.52 13.13 -19.24
CA LYS A 132 10.89 12.96 -20.65
C LYS A 132 11.27 11.51 -21.01
N THR A 133 11.67 10.72 -20.03
CA THR A 133 12.07 9.31 -20.19
C THR A 133 10.91 8.32 -20.00
N LEU A 134 9.70 8.84 -19.71
CA LEU A 134 8.50 8.06 -19.45
C LEU A 134 7.41 8.37 -20.48
N ASP A 135 6.88 7.34 -21.13
CA ASP A 135 5.80 7.50 -22.13
C ASP A 135 4.44 7.82 -21.47
N HIS A 136 4.30 7.47 -20.19
CA HIS A 136 3.08 7.62 -19.41
C HIS A 136 3.39 8.11 -17.99
N SER A 137 2.44 8.82 -17.40
CA SER A 137 2.52 9.20 -16.00
C SER A 137 2.37 8.00 -15.05
N VAL A 138 3.01 8.09 -13.89
CA VAL A 138 2.93 7.06 -12.84
C VAL A 138 2.52 7.69 -11.52
N ASP A 139 1.45 7.19 -10.93
CA ASP A 139 0.99 7.58 -9.60
C ASP A 139 1.82 6.86 -8.53
N PHE A 140 2.36 7.64 -7.62
CA PHE A 140 3.12 7.19 -6.46
C PHE A 140 2.34 7.42 -5.18
N ASP A 141 2.43 6.45 -4.29
CA ASP A 141 2.10 6.56 -2.88
C ASP A 141 3.38 6.26 -2.10
N VAL A 142 3.93 7.26 -1.41
CA VAL A 142 5.12 7.13 -0.57
C VAL A 142 4.72 7.10 0.91
N LEU A 143 5.11 6.05 1.62
CA LEU A 143 4.77 5.83 3.02
C LEU A 143 6.05 5.75 3.87
N PRO A 144 6.34 6.76 4.71
CA PRO A 144 7.38 6.64 5.72
C PRO A 144 7.03 5.55 6.74
N ALA A 145 8.02 4.75 7.14
CA ALA A 145 7.81 3.65 8.07
C ALA A 145 8.98 3.45 9.03
N PHE A 146 8.66 3.02 10.25
CA PHE A 146 9.61 2.47 11.21
C PHE A 146 10.10 1.09 10.74
N ASN A 147 11.40 0.83 10.86
CA ASN A 147 11.99 -0.46 10.49
C ASN A 147 11.83 -1.53 11.56
N ALA A 148 10.58 -1.85 11.89
CA ALA A 148 10.21 -2.80 12.95
C ALA A 148 10.82 -4.21 12.77
N LEU A 149 11.07 -4.61 11.52
CA LEU A 149 11.58 -5.94 11.18
C LEU A 149 13.12 -6.00 11.11
N GLY A 150 13.81 -4.86 11.20
CA GLY A 150 15.26 -4.81 11.01
C GLY A 150 15.70 -5.43 9.68
N GLN A 151 16.70 -6.32 9.76
CA GLN A 151 17.16 -7.15 8.66
C GLN A 151 16.48 -8.52 8.74
N LEU A 152 15.41 -8.71 7.96
CA LEU A 152 14.66 -9.97 7.92
C LEU A 152 15.19 -10.88 6.81
N SER A 153 15.47 -12.14 7.14
CA SER A 153 15.78 -13.17 6.14
C SER A 153 14.49 -13.71 5.50
N SER A 154 14.56 -14.13 4.25
CA SER A 154 13.38 -14.68 3.58
C SER A 154 12.91 -15.96 4.28
N GLY A 155 11.62 -16.05 4.61
CA GLY A 155 11.01 -17.22 5.23
C GLY A 155 11.14 -17.32 6.75
N THR A 156 11.84 -16.40 7.41
CA THR A 156 11.92 -16.37 8.88
C THR A 156 10.75 -15.60 9.48
N LYS A 157 10.19 -16.13 10.59
CA LYS A 157 9.19 -15.42 11.38
C LYS A 157 9.86 -14.23 12.09
N PRO A 158 9.23 -13.04 12.13
CA PRO A 158 9.70 -11.94 12.96
C PRO A 158 9.74 -12.34 14.44
N ASP A 159 10.60 -11.66 15.21
CA ASP A 159 10.58 -11.75 16.66
C ASP A 159 9.17 -11.40 17.19
N THR A 160 8.69 -12.18 18.15
CA THR A 160 7.39 -11.96 18.79
C THR A 160 7.34 -10.61 19.50
N GLN A 161 8.48 -10.11 20.00
CA GLN A 161 8.56 -8.80 20.65
C GLN A 161 8.10 -7.67 19.73
N VAL A 162 8.37 -7.75 18.43
CA VAL A 162 7.90 -6.76 17.44
C VAL A 162 6.38 -6.62 17.44
N TYR A 163 5.65 -7.73 17.59
CA TYR A 163 4.19 -7.71 17.65
C TYR A 163 3.66 -7.25 19.01
N ILE A 164 4.35 -7.59 20.10
CA ILE A 164 4.02 -7.08 21.44
C ILE A 164 4.16 -5.56 21.46
N ASP A 165 5.27 -5.02 20.96
CA ASP A 165 5.52 -3.59 20.85
C ASP A 165 4.47 -2.90 19.97
N LEU A 166 4.06 -3.54 18.86
CA LEU A 166 2.97 -3.04 18.02
C LEU A 166 1.66 -2.92 18.80
N ILE A 167 1.26 -3.98 19.51
CA ILE A 167 0.02 -4.02 20.30
C ILE A 167 0.03 -2.96 21.39
N ASN A 168 1.18 -2.74 22.04
CA ASN A 168 1.33 -1.75 23.10
C ASN A 168 1.40 -0.31 22.58
N SER A 169 1.83 -0.10 21.33
CA SER A 169 2.13 1.23 20.81
C SER A 169 0.92 2.07 20.43
N TYR A 170 -0.22 1.48 20.02
CA TYR A 170 -1.37 2.24 19.53
C TYR A 170 -2.65 1.40 19.37
N ASN A 171 -3.81 1.97 19.67
CA ASN A 171 -5.10 1.27 19.67
C ASN A 171 -5.82 1.18 18.31
N ASN A 172 -5.26 1.77 17.24
CA ASN A 172 -5.90 1.76 15.92
C ASN A 172 -5.35 0.64 15.04
N GLY A 173 -6.19 -0.37 14.80
CA GLY A 173 -5.85 -1.51 13.94
C GLY A 173 -5.36 -1.09 12.55
N GLY A 174 -4.22 -1.64 12.13
CA GLY A 174 -3.65 -1.46 10.79
C GLY A 174 -2.86 -0.18 10.55
N GLU A 175 -2.70 0.68 11.56
CA GLU A 175 -2.02 1.97 11.45
C GLU A 175 -0.57 1.85 10.95
N PHE A 176 0.17 0.87 11.47
CA PHE A 176 1.58 0.62 11.14
C PHE A 176 1.79 -0.53 10.16
N SER A 177 0.76 -0.85 9.36
CA SER A 177 0.84 -1.92 8.37
C SER A 177 1.98 -1.73 7.36
N SER A 178 2.43 -0.48 7.11
CA SER A 178 3.59 -0.20 6.25
C SER A 178 4.90 -0.81 6.78
N CYS A 179 5.08 -0.93 8.10
CA CYS A 179 6.27 -1.55 8.72
C CYS A 179 6.42 -3.03 8.34
N PHE A 180 5.33 -3.68 7.98
CA PHE A 180 5.26 -5.11 7.64
C PHE A 180 5.08 -5.35 6.14
N THR A 181 5.40 -4.36 5.30
CA THR A 181 5.17 -4.43 3.85
C THR A 181 5.91 -5.59 3.19
N GLU A 182 7.10 -5.94 3.66
CA GLU A 182 7.86 -7.09 3.16
C GLU A 182 7.10 -8.40 3.40
N LEU A 183 6.59 -8.61 4.62
CA LEU A 183 5.76 -9.79 4.93
C LEU A 183 4.48 -9.84 4.09
N GLN A 184 3.80 -8.71 3.93
CA GLN A 184 2.59 -8.62 3.10
C GLN A 184 2.89 -8.90 1.61
N ARG A 185 4.05 -8.47 1.13
CA ARG A 185 4.52 -8.72 -0.23
C ARG A 185 4.82 -10.21 -0.41
N ASP A 186 5.63 -10.77 0.47
CA ASP A 186 6.14 -12.14 0.37
C ASP A 186 5.03 -13.19 0.52
N PHE A 187 4.01 -12.87 1.33
CA PHE A 187 2.79 -13.66 1.44
C PHE A 187 2.07 -13.86 0.10
N VAL A 188 2.11 -12.87 -0.80
CA VAL A 188 1.44 -12.91 -2.12
C VAL A 188 2.40 -13.32 -3.23
N ILE A 189 3.67 -12.90 -3.18
CA ILE A 189 4.68 -13.25 -4.19
C ILE A 189 4.85 -14.76 -4.30
N SER A 190 4.84 -15.49 -3.19
CA SER A 190 4.98 -16.96 -3.17
C SER A 190 3.80 -17.72 -3.78
N ARG A 191 2.70 -17.04 -4.13
CA ARG A 191 1.47 -17.71 -4.59
C ARG A 191 1.51 -18.08 -6.08
N PRO A 192 0.85 -19.19 -6.47
CA PRO A 192 0.78 -19.62 -7.87
C PRO A 192 0.19 -18.55 -8.80
N THR A 193 0.63 -18.55 -10.06
CA THR A 193 0.17 -17.59 -11.08
C THR A 193 -1.35 -17.59 -11.23
N LYS A 194 -1.99 -18.76 -11.18
CA LYS A 194 -3.46 -18.88 -11.27
C LYS A 194 -4.18 -18.18 -10.12
N LEU A 195 -3.63 -18.26 -8.90
CA LEU A 195 -4.17 -17.52 -7.75
C LEU A 195 -3.97 -16.01 -7.90
N LYS A 196 -2.81 -15.56 -8.39
CA LYS A 196 -2.59 -14.13 -8.71
C LYS A 196 -3.55 -13.62 -9.78
N SER A 197 -3.90 -14.45 -10.77
CA SER A 197 -4.92 -14.14 -11.77
C SER A 197 -6.32 -14.01 -11.15
N LEU A 198 -6.69 -14.90 -10.23
CA LEU A 198 -7.94 -14.76 -9.47
C LEU A 198 -7.96 -13.48 -8.63
N ILE A 199 -6.85 -13.14 -7.95
CA ILE A 199 -6.73 -11.88 -7.20
C ILE A 199 -6.98 -10.68 -8.13
N ARG A 200 -6.42 -10.68 -9.35
CA ARG A 200 -6.70 -9.61 -10.34
C ARG A 200 -8.19 -9.52 -10.67
N LEU A 201 -8.85 -10.66 -10.89
CA LEU A 201 -10.28 -10.69 -11.19
C LEU A 201 -11.12 -10.10 -10.05
N VAL A 202 -10.86 -10.52 -8.81
CA VAL A 202 -11.55 -9.98 -7.61
C VAL A 202 -11.30 -8.48 -7.46
N LYS A 203 -10.04 -8.03 -7.65
CA LYS A 203 -9.71 -6.60 -7.62
C LYS A 203 -10.44 -5.80 -8.70
N HIS A 204 -10.55 -6.36 -9.91
CA HIS A 204 -11.29 -5.73 -11.00
C HIS A 204 -12.77 -5.61 -10.64
N TRP A 205 -13.40 -6.70 -10.21
CA TRP A 205 -14.80 -6.70 -9.76
C TRP A 205 -15.06 -5.68 -8.64
N TYR A 206 -14.23 -5.67 -7.60
CA TYR A 206 -14.36 -4.71 -6.49
C TYR A 206 -14.35 -3.25 -6.96
N LYS A 207 -13.53 -2.94 -7.96
CA LYS A 207 -13.46 -1.59 -8.55
C LYS A 207 -14.70 -1.24 -9.38
N GLN A 208 -15.32 -2.22 -10.04
CA GLN A 208 -16.57 -1.99 -10.79
C GLN A 208 -17.74 -1.72 -9.85
N VAL A 209 -17.75 -2.35 -8.67
CA VAL A 209 -18.84 -2.20 -7.69
C VAL A 209 -18.70 -0.93 -6.85
N LYS A 210 -17.48 -0.45 -6.59
CA LYS A 210 -17.27 0.78 -5.81
C LYS A 210 -17.37 2.01 -6.72
N PRO A 211 -18.42 2.86 -6.61
CA PRO A 211 -18.52 4.06 -7.43
C PRO A 211 -17.34 4.99 -7.11
N SER A 212 -16.50 5.29 -8.10
CA SER A 212 -15.57 6.41 -8.01
C SER A 212 -16.38 7.70 -7.94
N ARG A 213 -16.52 8.29 -6.74
CA ARG A 213 -16.97 9.68 -6.61
C ARG A 213 -15.90 10.57 -7.25
N GLN A 214 -16.07 10.89 -8.54
CA GLN A 214 -15.35 11.98 -9.18
C GLN A 214 -15.78 13.29 -8.51
N PRO A 215 -14.89 14.28 -8.30
CA PRO A 215 -15.32 15.62 -7.93
C PRO A 215 -16.16 16.17 -9.08
N LEU A 216 -17.40 16.56 -8.79
CA LEU A 216 -18.19 17.37 -9.71
C LEU A 216 -17.39 18.63 -10.04
N HIS A 217 -17.04 18.82 -11.31
CA HIS A 217 -16.80 20.15 -11.84
C HIS A 217 -18.11 20.93 -11.69
N SER A 218 -18.20 21.76 -10.66
CA SER A 218 -19.29 22.72 -10.54
C SER A 218 -19.00 23.91 -11.45
N SER A 219 -19.49 23.83 -12.68
CA SER A 219 -19.88 25.02 -13.44
C SER A 219 -21.09 25.63 -12.75
N GLY A 220 -21.03 26.91 -12.40
CA GLY A 220 -22.03 27.59 -11.58
C GLY A 220 -23.40 27.74 -12.23
N VAL A 221 -24.40 28.01 -11.38
CA VAL A 221 -25.50 29.00 -11.50
C VAL A 221 -26.46 28.81 -10.33
N GLY A 222 -26.86 29.90 -9.66
CA GLY A 222 -28.22 30.05 -9.10
C GLY A 222 -28.43 29.92 -7.59
N ASN A 223 -28.91 31.02 -6.98
CA ASN A 223 -29.39 31.22 -5.61
C ASN A 223 -30.51 30.25 -5.15
N CYS A 224 -30.56 29.95 -3.84
CA CYS A 224 -31.65 30.31 -2.92
C CYS A 224 -31.41 29.80 -1.48
N GLY A 225 -31.90 30.56 -0.48
CA GLY A 225 -31.56 30.53 0.94
C GLY A 225 -32.11 29.37 1.81
N PRO A 226 -32.13 29.53 3.16
CA PRO A 226 -31.73 28.46 4.09
C PRO A 226 -32.90 27.74 4.77
N THR A 227 -32.70 26.47 5.14
CA THR A 227 -33.53 25.81 6.16
C THR A 227 -32.70 24.91 7.08
N LYS A 228 -32.96 25.06 8.39
CA LYS A 228 -32.30 24.43 9.53
C LYS A 228 -32.42 22.89 9.55
N MET A 229 -31.28 22.25 9.76
CA MET A 229 -30.95 21.36 10.89
C MET A 229 -31.99 20.30 11.32
N SER A 230 -31.69 19.04 11.01
CA SER A 230 -31.92 17.93 11.93
C SER A 230 -30.62 17.14 12.10
N VAL A 231 -30.17 17.07 13.36
CA VAL A 231 -29.00 16.34 13.80
C VAL A 231 -29.43 14.90 14.10
N LEU A 232 -28.83 13.93 13.43
CA LEU A 232 -28.67 12.57 13.94
C LEU A 232 -27.19 12.18 13.82
N PRO A 233 -26.64 11.42 14.79
CA PRO A 233 -25.21 11.29 14.98
C PRO A 233 -24.55 10.58 13.80
N LYS A 234 -23.58 11.24 13.18
CA LYS A 234 -22.67 10.62 12.22
C LYS A 234 -21.85 9.57 12.95
N ALA A 235 -22.13 8.30 12.70
CA ALA A 235 -21.14 7.26 12.84
C ALA A 235 -19.90 7.68 12.03
N THR A 236 -18.78 7.87 12.72
CA THR A 236 -17.47 8.17 12.14
C THR A 236 -16.99 6.96 11.34
N HIS A 237 -17.55 6.81 10.13
CA HIS A 237 -17.06 5.88 9.14
C HIS A 237 -15.68 6.35 8.66
N VAL A 238 -14.64 5.75 9.25
CA VAL A 238 -13.27 5.79 8.75
C VAL A 238 -13.26 5.21 7.33
N THR A 239 -13.42 6.08 6.34
CA THR A 239 -13.38 5.71 4.92
C THR A 239 -12.18 6.39 4.32
N ASN A 240 -11.05 5.71 4.43
CA ASN A 240 -9.86 6.10 3.71
C ASN A 240 -10.06 5.77 2.22
N ASN A 241 -10.30 6.80 1.41
CA ASN A 241 -10.55 6.65 -0.03
C ASN A 241 -9.32 6.26 -0.86
N ARG A 242 -8.17 6.02 -0.22
CA ARG A 242 -6.97 5.43 -0.84
C ARG A 242 -6.29 4.35 0.00
N ILE A 243 -6.96 3.76 1.00
CA ILE A 243 -6.54 2.43 1.47
C ILE A 243 -6.97 1.42 0.40
N ARG A 244 -6.08 1.27 -0.57
CA ARG A 244 -5.98 0.11 -1.44
C ARG A 244 -6.18 -1.14 -0.58
N ILE A 245 -6.89 -2.12 -1.11
CA ILE A 245 -7.17 -3.51 -0.72
C ILE A 245 -6.09 -4.20 0.17
N HIS A 246 -5.76 -3.59 1.31
CA HIS A 246 -4.81 -4.06 2.33
C HIS A 246 -5.57 -4.71 3.49
N THR A 247 -6.82 -4.32 3.71
CA THR A 247 -7.64 -4.82 4.82
C THR A 247 -8.06 -6.29 4.66
N LEU A 248 -8.23 -6.79 3.43
CA LEU A 248 -8.53 -8.22 3.24
C LEU A 248 -7.30 -9.13 3.44
N ALA A 249 -6.09 -8.61 3.21
CA ALA A 249 -4.86 -9.38 3.42
C ALA A 249 -4.42 -9.38 4.90
N LEU A 250 -4.61 -8.26 5.62
CA LEU A 250 -4.36 -8.19 7.07
C LEU A 250 -5.32 -9.08 7.88
N GLY A 251 -6.59 -9.17 7.48
CA GLY A 251 -7.55 -10.09 8.10
C GLY A 251 -7.09 -11.55 8.02
N LEU A 252 -6.53 -11.98 6.88
CA LEU A 252 -6.02 -13.34 6.71
C LEU A 252 -4.70 -13.60 7.47
N GLN A 253 -3.84 -12.58 7.60
CA GLN A 253 -2.52 -12.76 8.21
C GLN A 253 -2.57 -12.79 9.75
N ILE A 254 -3.52 -12.08 10.37
CA ILE A 254 -3.78 -12.18 11.82
C ILE A 254 -4.47 -13.52 12.14
N LEU A 255 -5.44 -13.96 11.32
CA LEU A 255 -6.11 -15.25 11.53
C LEU A 255 -5.17 -16.46 11.38
N CYS A 256 -4.24 -16.45 10.42
CA CYS A 256 -3.28 -17.55 10.26
C CYS A 256 -2.15 -17.55 11.31
N SER A 257 -1.94 -16.46 12.04
CA SER A 257 -0.95 -16.40 13.14
C SER A 257 -1.51 -16.89 14.48
N PHE A 258 -2.84 -17.10 14.56
CA PHE A 258 -3.57 -17.58 15.74
C PHE A 258 -4.04 -19.04 15.59
N GLN A 259 -3.37 -19.85 14.78
CA GLN A 259 -3.63 -21.28 14.78
C GLN A 259 -2.98 -21.87 16.03
N PRO A 260 -3.74 -22.38 17.02
CA PRO A 260 -3.14 -22.98 18.21
C PRO A 260 -2.27 -24.16 17.77
N ALA A 261 -1.07 -24.24 18.35
CA ALA A 261 -0.16 -25.36 18.17
C ALA A 261 -0.92 -26.66 18.41
N SER A 262 -0.77 -27.61 17.48
CA SER A 262 -1.18 -28.99 17.64
C SER A 262 -0.67 -29.52 18.99
N LEU A 263 -1.60 -29.90 19.86
CA LEU A 263 -1.33 -30.60 21.12
C LEU A 263 -0.47 -31.85 20.82
N PRO A 264 0.55 -32.16 21.63
CA PRO A 264 1.33 -33.37 21.45
C PRO A 264 0.45 -34.59 21.73
N THR A 265 0.58 -35.59 20.85
CA THR A 265 -0.03 -36.91 20.99
C THR A 265 0.45 -37.56 22.28
N ILE A 266 -0.44 -37.71 23.25
CA ILE A 266 -0.16 -38.51 24.45
C ILE A 266 -0.18 -39.98 24.00
N GLN A 267 0.99 -40.61 24.05
CA GLN A 267 1.12 -42.06 24.02
C GLN A 267 0.49 -42.63 25.29
N THR A 268 -0.57 -43.43 25.17
CA THR A 268 -1.03 -44.30 26.26
C THR A 268 -0.53 -45.71 25.99
N ASN A 269 0.58 -46.07 26.65
CA ASN A 269 1.01 -47.45 26.79
C ASN A 269 0.19 -48.15 27.89
N SER A 270 -0.30 -49.33 27.53
CA SER A 270 -0.50 -50.54 28.34
C SER A 270 -1.26 -50.46 29.68
N TRP A 271 -2.38 -51.20 29.75
CA TRP A 271 -2.65 -52.09 30.88
C TRP A 271 -3.22 -53.42 30.36
N THR A 272 -2.44 -54.47 30.58
CA THR A 272 -2.87 -55.87 30.67
C THR A 272 -3.42 -56.13 32.06
N SER A 273 -4.63 -56.67 32.17
CA SER A 273 -5.06 -57.75 33.09
C SER A 273 -6.48 -58.15 32.73
#